data_AF-A0A382YJU9-F1
#
_entry.id   AF-A0A382YJU9-F1
#
_cell.length_a   1.000
_cell.length_b   1.000
_cell.length_c   1.000
_cell.angle_alpha   90.00
_cell.angle_beta   90.00
_cell.angle_gamma   90.00
#
_symmetry.space_group_name_H-M   'P 1'
#
loop_
_entity.id
_entity.type
_entity.pdbx_description
1 polymer ?
#
loop_
_entity_poly.entity_id
_entity_poly.type
_entity_poly.pdbx_seq_one_letter_code
_entity_poly.pdbx_strand_id
1 'polypeptide(L)'
;MVRTKALEADLRRQYAKTFWSCFGISALLLAALIVLFPDLDADAYSKSEKVVIQIEDIPETRQERRPPPPPRPVIPIASQSDDIPDDATIMETDLDFGLGDLPPPPPLSMGD
;
A
#
# COMPACT_ATOMS: atom_id res chain seq x y z
N MET A 1 6.53 54.52 55.07
CA MET A 1 5.47 53.55 55.38
C MET A 1 4.97 52.95 54.06
N VAL A 2 5.16 51.66 53.82
CA VAL A 2 4.77 51.01 52.55
C VAL A 2 3.28 50.71 52.60
N ARG A 3 2.50 51.23 51.63
CA ARG A 3 1.06 50.99 51.53
C ARG A 3 0.82 49.55 51.05
N THR A 4 0.50 48.65 51.97
CA THR A 4 0.07 47.29 51.62
C THR A 4 -1.28 47.34 50.91
N LYS A 5 -1.46 46.51 49.87
CA LYS A 5 -2.74 46.39 49.17
C LYS A 5 -3.77 45.77 50.12
N ALA A 6 -5.04 46.15 49.97
CA ALA A 6 -6.13 45.50 50.69
C ALA A 6 -6.14 44.00 50.39
N LEU A 7 -6.56 43.17 51.35
CA LEU A 7 -6.63 41.71 51.24
C LEU A 7 -7.41 41.24 49.99
N GLU A 8 -8.44 41.98 49.62
CA GLU A 8 -9.29 41.73 48.45
C GLU A 8 -8.67 42.20 47.14
N ALA A 9 -7.75 43.18 47.19
CA ALA A 9 -7.07 43.74 46.02
C ALA A 9 -5.76 43.02 45.68
N ASP A 10 -5.38 41.98 46.45
CA ASP A 10 -4.22 41.15 46.17
C ASP A 10 -4.59 39.98 45.24
N LEU A 11 -4.71 40.31 43.95
CA LEU A 11 -5.08 39.37 42.89
C LEU A 11 -4.15 38.14 42.84
N ARG A 12 -2.84 38.30 43.16
CA ARG A 12 -1.90 37.18 43.12
C ARG A 12 -2.23 36.12 44.16
N ARG A 13 -2.62 36.54 45.36
CA ARG A 13 -3.00 35.64 46.45
C ARG A 13 -4.35 34.96 46.19
N GLN A 14 -5.31 35.69 45.63
CA GLN A 14 -6.62 35.13 45.28
C GLN A 14 -6.53 34.16 44.11
N TYR A 15 -5.76 34.49 43.06
CA TYR A 15 -5.57 33.64 41.89
C TYR A 15 -5.10 32.23 42.26
N ALA A 16 -4.05 32.12 43.09
CA ALA A 16 -3.55 30.82 43.53
C ALA A 16 -4.63 30.03 44.29
N LYS A 17 -5.37 30.67 45.20
CA LYS A 17 -6.45 30.02 45.95
C LYS A 17 -7.58 29.53 45.04
N THR A 18 -8.01 30.37 44.09
CA THR A 18 -9.07 30.04 43.14
C THR A 18 -8.64 28.91 42.19
N PHE A 19 -7.38 28.92 41.75
CA PHE A 19 -6.82 27.86 40.92
C PHE A 19 -6.84 26.51 41.65
N TRP A 20 -6.32 26.47 42.89
CA TRP A 20 -6.33 25.26 43.70
C TRP A 20 -7.74 24.79 44.07
N SER A 21 -8.68 25.71 44.32
CA SER A 21 -10.08 25.33 44.56
C SER A 21 -10.73 24.74 43.31
N CYS A 22 -10.55 25.34 42.14
CA CYS A 22 -11.09 24.80 40.89
C CYS A 22 -10.51 23.42 40.57
N PHE A 23 -9.20 23.25 40.74
CA PHE A 23 -8.54 21.96 40.54
C PHE A 23 -9.09 20.90 41.50
N GLY A 24 -9.21 21.23 42.79
CA GLY A 24 -9.78 20.33 43.80
C GLY A 24 -11.23 19.95 43.51
N ILE A 25 -12.08 20.93 43.17
CA ILE A 25 -13.49 20.69 42.83
C ILE A 25 -13.60 19.81 41.58
N SER A 26 -12.79 20.07 40.56
CA SER A 26 -12.75 19.27 39.32
C SER A 26 -12.35 17.82 39.60
N ALA A 27 -11.27 17.62 40.37
CA ALA A 27 -10.81 16.28 40.75
C ALA A 27 -11.86 15.52 41.59
N LEU A 28 -12.54 16.21 42.50
CA LEU A 28 -13.59 15.62 43.33
C LEU A 28 -14.81 15.23 42.48
N LEU A 29 -15.20 16.06 41.52
CA LEU A 29 -16.28 15.76 40.58
C LEU A 29 -15.91 14.54 39.71
N LEU A 30 -14.68 14.47 39.20
CA LEU A 30 -14.21 13.31 38.45
C LEU A 30 -14.19 12.03 39.29
N ALA A 31 -13.69 12.10 40.53
CA ALA A 31 -13.71 10.98 41.46
C ALA A 31 -15.14 10.53 41.78
N ALA A 32 -16.07 11.47 41.95
CA ALA A 32 -17.48 11.16 42.16
C ALA A 32 -18.11 10.44 40.95
N LEU A 33 -17.77 10.85 39.72
CA LEU A 33 -18.24 10.17 38.51
C LEU A 33 -17.70 8.73 38.43
N ILE A 34 -16.43 8.50 38.76
CA ILE A 34 -15.84 7.14 38.76
C ILE A 34 -16.50 6.24 39.81
N VAL A 35 -16.84 6.78 40.99
CA VAL A 35 -17.55 6.01 42.04
C VAL A 35 -19.00 5.75 41.66
N LEU A 36 -19.66 6.69 40.97
CA LEU A 36 -21.06 6.55 40.56
C LEU A 36 -21.23 5.62 39.35
N PHE A 37 -20.22 5.55 38.48
CA PHE A 37 -20.18 4.70 37.29
C PHE A 37 -18.94 3.80 37.34
N PRO A 38 -18.89 2.79 38.24
CA PRO A 38 -17.73 1.90 38.37
C PRO A 38 -17.58 0.97 37.17
N ASP A 39 -18.68 0.61 36.51
CA ASP A 39 -18.71 -0.27 35.34
C ASP A 39 -18.60 0.57 34.06
N LEU A 40 -17.43 1.15 33.82
CA LEU A 40 -17.05 1.70 32.52
C LEU A 40 -16.51 0.58 31.62
N ASP A 41 -17.33 -0.45 31.41
CA ASP A 41 -17.02 -1.49 30.44
C ASP A 41 -17.26 -0.93 29.04
N ALA A 42 -16.20 -0.43 28.42
CA ALA A 42 -16.15 -0.22 26.99
C ALA A 42 -16.15 -1.61 26.35
N ASP A 43 -17.33 -2.10 26.00
CA ASP A 43 -17.52 -3.38 25.31
C ASP A 43 -16.64 -3.36 24.05
N ALA A 44 -15.48 -4.01 24.13
CA ALA A 44 -14.55 -4.09 23.03
C ALA A 44 -15.29 -4.86 21.93
N TYR A 45 -15.51 -4.22 20.78
CA TYR A 45 -16.22 -4.82 19.66
C TYR A 45 -15.53 -6.14 19.26
N SER A 46 -16.01 -7.24 19.84
CA SER A 46 -15.58 -8.58 19.51
C SER A 46 -16.59 -9.11 18.53
N LYS A 47 -16.25 -8.98 17.24
CA LYS A 47 -17.01 -9.68 16.21
C LYS A 47 -16.75 -11.17 16.39
N SER A 48 -17.59 -11.83 17.18
CA SER A 48 -17.58 -13.27 17.37
C SER A 48 -18.14 -13.94 16.10
N GLU A 49 -17.43 -13.82 14.98
CA GLU A 49 -17.76 -14.58 13.79
C GLU A 49 -17.35 -16.04 14.04
N LYS A 50 -18.36 -16.92 14.12
CA LYS A 50 -18.16 -18.32 14.44
C LYS A 50 -17.43 -19.00 13.27
N VAL A 51 -16.12 -19.19 13.41
CA VAL A 51 -15.29 -19.89 12.40
C VAL A 51 -15.62 -21.39 12.46
N VAL A 52 -16.44 -21.85 11.52
CA VAL A 52 -16.77 -23.29 11.36
C VAL A 52 -15.69 -23.92 10.47
N ILE A 53 -14.73 -24.62 11.08
CA ILE A 53 -13.66 -25.33 10.36
C ILE A 53 -14.19 -26.72 9.99
N GLN A 54 -14.41 -26.95 8.70
CA GLN A 54 -14.77 -28.27 8.16
C GLN A 54 -13.47 -29.01 7.80
N ILE A 55 -13.23 -30.14 8.46
CA ILE A 55 -12.06 -30.99 8.23
C ILE A 55 -12.52 -32.14 7.34
N GLU A 56 -12.09 -32.15 6.09
CA GLU A 56 -12.33 -33.23 5.12
C GLU A 56 -11.05 -34.05 4.93
N ASP A 57 -11.18 -35.39 4.89
CA ASP A 57 -10.05 -36.29 4.67
C ASP A 57 -9.75 -36.40 3.17
N ILE A 58 -8.64 -35.80 2.74
CA ILE A 58 -8.18 -35.84 1.35
C ILE A 58 -7.42 -37.16 1.12
N PRO A 59 -7.80 -38.00 0.14
CA PRO A 59 -7.06 -39.22 -0.16
C PRO A 59 -5.66 -38.88 -0.69
N GLU A 60 -4.69 -39.76 -0.42
CA GLU A 60 -3.31 -39.56 -0.84
C GLU A 60 -3.18 -39.48 -2.36
N THR A 61 -2.57 -38.40 -2.86
CA THR A 61 -2.28 -38.26 -4.29
C THR A 61 -1.01 -39.02 -4.67
N ARG A 62 -1.08 -39.84 -5.72
CA ARG A 62 0.12 -40.45 -6.33
C ARG A 62 0.58 -39.59 -7.49
N GLN A 63 1.72 -38.94 -7.34
CA GLN A 63 2.36 -38.25 -8.45
C GLN A 63 3.11 -39.26 -9.31
N GLU A 64 2.53 -39.64 -10.45
CA GLU A 64 3.24 -40.44 -11.45
C GLU A 64 4.44 -39.63 -11.97
N ARG A 65 5.65 -40.13 -11.71
CA ARG A 65 6.86 -39.56 -12.31
C ARG A 65 6.86 -39.91 -13.79
N ARG A 66 6.40 -38.96 -14.60
CA ARG A 66 6.68 -38.99 -16.03
C ARG A 66 8.21 -38.92 -16.19
N PRO A 67 8.80 -39.68 -17.14
CA PRO A 67 10.21 -39.52 -17.45
C PRO A 67 10.49 -38.04 -17.74
N PRO A 68 11.68 -37.53 -17.37
CA PRO A 68 12.02 -36.16 -17.66
C PRO A 68 11.83 -35.92 -19.17
N PRO A 69 11.28 -34.76 -19.56
CA PRO A 69 11.16 -34.44 -20.97
C PRO A 69 12.54 -34.54 -21.63
N PRO A 70 12.62 -34.99 -22.89
CA PRO A 70 13.90 -35.10 -23.58
C PRO A 70 14.64 -33.75 -23.54
N PRO A 71 15.99 -33.76 -23.49
CA PRO A 71 16.76 -32.54 -23.52
C PRO A 71 16.39 -31.74 -24.77
N ARG A 72 16.17 -30.44 -24.59
CA ARG A 72 15.91 -29.55 -25.72
C ARG A 72 17.15 -29.58 -26.63
N PRO A 73 16.99 -29.66 -27.96
CA PRO A 73 18.12 -29.53 -28.86
C PRO A 73 18.79 -28.16 -28.64
N VAL A 74 20.11 -28.13 -28.74
CA VAL A 74 20.85 -26.86 -28.70
C VAL A 74 20.50 -26.07 -29.96
N ILE A 75 19.97 -24.87 -29.75
CA ILE A 75 19.71 -23.93 -30.83
C ILE A 75 21.08 -23.38 -31.26
N PRO A 76 21.43 -23.39 -32.55
CA PRO A 76 22.63 -22.73 -33.00
C PRO A 76 22.59 -21.26 -32.59
N ILE A 77 23.58 -20.82 -31.83
CA ILE A 77 23.79 -19.40 -31.57
C ILE A 77 24.33 -18.83 -32.87
N ALA A 78 23.69 -17.80 -33.42
CA ALA A 78 24.25 -17.05 -34.53
C ALA A 78 25.62 -16.53 -34.08
N SER A 79 26.70 -17.13 -34.60
CA SER A 79 28.02 -16.53 -34.48
C SER A 79 27.94 -15.18 -35.19
N GLN A 80 28.07 -14.08 -34.45
CA GLN A 80 28.51 -12.85 -35.09
C GLN A 80 29.87 -13.19 -35.70
N SER A 81 29.94 -13.24 -37.02
CA SER A 81 31.18 -13.51 -37.71
C SER A 81 32.19 -12.41 -37.33
N ASP A 82 33.33 -12.79 -36.76
CA ASP A 82 34.44 -11.87 -36.41
C ASP A 82 35.03 -11.12 -37.62
N ASP A 83 34.52 -11.35 -38.83
CA ASP A 83 35.05 -10.85 -40.10
C ASP A 83 34.29 -9.62 -40.65
N ILE A 84 33.41 -9.00 -39.84
CA ILE A 84 32.76 -7.72 -40.17
C ILE A 84 33.41 -6.64 -39.31
N PRO A 85 34.17 -5.70 -39.90
CA PRO A 85 34.79 -4.59 -39.16
C PRO A 85 33.74 -3.67 -38.52
N ASP A 86 33.98 -3.24 -37.27
CA ASP A 86 33.11 -2.32 -36.53
C ASP A 86 32.98 -0.92 -37.19
N ASP A 87 33.85 -0.58 -38.14
CA ASP A 87 33.85 0.68 -38.89
C ASP A 87 33.20 0.60 -40.27
N ALA A 88 32.64 -0.57 -40.64
CA ALA A 88 31.92 -0.76 -41.90
C ALA A 88 30.58 0.01 -41.88
N THR A 89 30.60 1.28 -42.30
CA THR A 89 29.38 2.06 -42.54
C THR A 89 28.81 1.71 -43.90
N ILE A 90 27.62 1.09 -43.93
CA ILE A 90 26.89 0.84 -45.17
C ILE A 90 26.47 2.20 -45.73
N MET A 91 26.99 2.57 -46.92
CA MET A 91 26.59 3.80 -47.62
C MET A 91 25.08 3.80 -47.84
N GLU A 92 24.44 4.96 -47.62
CA GLU A 92 23.00 5.12 -47.86
C GLU A 92 22.70 4.76 -49.31
N THR A 93 22.07 3.59 -49.48
CA THR A 93 21.70 3.07 -50.79
C THR A 93 20.29 3.54 -51.04
N ASP A 94 20.14 4.51 -51.94
CA ASP A 94 18.83 5.03 -52.33
C ASP A 94 18.15 3.98 -53.22
N LEU A 95 17.20 3.24 -52.65
CA LEU A 95 16.48 2.16 -53.32
C LEU A 95 15.25 2.74 -54.00
N ASP A 96 15.34 3.02 -55.30
CA ASP A 96 14.17 3.36 -56.12
C ASP A 96 13.33 2.11 -56.38
N PHE A 97 12.29 1.92 -55.57
CA PHE A 97 11.39 0.77 -55.65
C PHE A 97 10.33 0.89 -56.76
N GLY A 98 10.38 1.91 -57.64
CA GLY A 98 9.46 2.05 -58.76
C GLY A 98 7.98 2.14 -58.34
N LEU A 99 7.70 2.53 -57.09
CA LEU A 99 6.37 2.51 -56.47
C LEU A 99 5.37 3.47 -57.14
N GLY A 100 5.82 4.35 -58.03
CA GLY A 100 4.98 5.29 -58.77
C GLY A 100 4.14 4.65 -59.88
N ASP A 101 4.49 3.46 -60.37
CA ASP A 101 3.75 2.75 -61.43
C ASP A 101 2.84 1.63 -60.88
N LEU A 102 2.65 1.60 -59.55
CA LEU A 102 1.75 0.65 -58.93
C LEU A 102 0.29 1.03 -59.21
N PRO A 103 -0.55 0.09 -59.68
CA PRO A 103 -1.97 0.35 -59.84
C PRO A 103 -2.59 0.70 -58.47
N PRO A 104 -3.63 1.56 -58.43
CA PRO A 104 -4.24 1.97 -57.17
C PRO A 104 -4.68 0.74 -56.38
N PRO A 105 -4.46 0.71 -55.06
CA PRO A 105 -4.77 -0.45 -54.24
C PRO A 105 -6.26 -0.77 -54.32
N PRO A 106 -6.65 -2.06 -54.39
CA PRO A 106 -8.04 -2.44 -54.44
C PRO A 106 -8.79 -1.91 -53.21
N PRO A 107 -10.06 -1.51 -53.35
CA PRO A 107 -10.84 -0.99 -52.22
C PRO A 107 -10.91 -2.06 -51.13
N LEU A 108 -10.60 -1.65 -49.89
CA LEU A 108 -10.73 -2.52 -48.73
C LEU A 108 -12.20 -2.91 -48.59
N SER A 109 -12.51 -4.19 -48.80
CA SER A 109 -13.82 -4.75 -48.50
C SER A 109 -14.02 -4.66 -46.99
N MET A 110 -14.77 -3.64 -46.54
CA MET A 110 -15.32 -3.59 -45.20
C MET A 110 -16.32 -4.73 -45.10
N GLY A 111 -15.87 -5.84 -44.50
CA GLY A 111 -16.65 -7.07 -44.37
C GLY A 111 -17.85 -6.87 -43.44
N ASP A 112 -18.98 -7.45 -43.84
CA ASP A 112 -20.02 -7.97 -42.95
C ASP A 112 -19.70 -9.44 -42.61
#